data_AF-A0A920PR76-F1
#
_entry.id   AF-A0A920PR76-F1
#
_cell.length_a   1.000
_cell.length_b   1.000
_cell.length_c   1.000
_cell.angle_alpha   90.00
_cell.angle_beta   90.00
_cell.angle_gamma   90.00
#
_symmetry.space_group_name_H-M   'P 1'
#
loop_
_entity.id
_entity.type
_entity.pdbx_description
1 polymer ?
#
loop_
_entity_poly.entity_id
_entity_poly.type
_entity_poly.pdbx_seq_one_letter_code
_entity_poly.pdbx_strand_id
1 'polypeptide(L)'
;MGPDCGTSIVGGVGLGFANAVQSGTIGIIGASGTGTQEVTSLAHRWGSGISHAIGVGGRDLSDDIGGISTMQAIDALDKDHNTAVILLISKPPGLKTLALVNQRIAACSKPVITCFLGVKKDCFQIPTISQPLITLTKPPQQPLDWPGVSELMRGPR
;
A
#
# COMPACT_ATOMS: atom_id res chain seq x y z
N MET A 1 -2.19 -10.20 -9.50
CA MET A 1 -0.77 -10.17 -9.94
C MET A 1 -0.72 -10.13 -11.46
N GLY A 2 -0.82 -8.93 -12.05
CA GLY A 2 -0.82 -8.74 -13.50
C GLY A 2 0.59 -8.82 -14.14
N PRO A 3 0.68 -8.66 -15.47
CA PRO A 3 1.96 -8.61 -16.17
C PRO A 3 2.89 -7.53 -15.63
N ASP A 4 4.21 -7.74 -15.78
CA ASP A 4 5.25 -6.83 -15.28
C ASP A 4 5.23 -6.68 -13.74
N CYS A 5 4.73 -7.70 -13.04
CA CYS A 5 4.81 -7.82 -11.59
C CYS A 5 6.15 -8.44 -11.17
N GLY A 6 7.17 -7.60 -10.99
CA GLY A 6 8.52 -8.05 -10.63
C GLY A 6 8.75 -8.34 -9.15
N THR A 7 7.89 -7.86 -8.23
CA THR A 7 8.11 -7.94 -6.78
C THR A 7 6.82 -8.32 -6.06
N SER A 8 6.86 -9.35 -5.23
CA SER A 8 5.80 -9.68 -4.25
C SER A 8 6.36 -10.47 -3.07
N ILE A 9 5.70 -10.38 -1.92
CA ILE A 9 5.96 -11.17 -0.72
C ILE A 9 4.61 -11.66 -0.19
N VAL A 10 4.32 -12.95 -0.26
CA VAL A 10 3.02 -13.51 0.16
C VAL A 10 3.26 -14.58 1.21
N GLY A 11 2.66 -14.43 2.39
CA GLY A 11 2.90 -15.32 3.54
C GLY A 11 4.38 -15.43 3.94
N GLY A 12 5.16 -14.34 3.77
CA GLY A 12 6.60 -14.34 4.00
C GLY A 12 7.45 -14.95 2.87
N VAL A 13 6.83 -15.47 1.79
CA VAL A 13 7.52 -16.02 0.63
C VAL A 13 7.70 -14.95 -0.44
N GLY A 14 8.96 -14.69 -0.82
CA GLY A 14 9.29 -13.79 -1.92
C GLY A 14 9.00 -14.40 -3.29
N LEU A 15 8.35 -13.64 -4.17
CA LEU A 15 8.07 -14.00 -5.56
C LEU A 15 8.67 -12.94 -6.48
N GLY A 16 9.61 -13.34 -7.33
CA GLY A 16 10.41 -12.42 -8.15
C GLY A 16 11.52 -11.74 -7.32
N PHE A 17 11.72 -10.44 -7.54
CA PHE A 17 12.69 -9.62 -6.82
C PHE A 17 12.08 -9.14 -5.50
N ALA A 18 12.42 -9.82 -4.41
CA ALA A 18 11.88 -9.55 -3.08
C ALA A 18 12.99 -9.38 -2.03
N ASN A 19 12.66 -8.68 -0.95
CA ASN A 19 13.55 -8.43 0.18
C ASN A 19 13.19 -9.38 1.34
N ALA A 20 14.19 -9.91 2.03
CA ALA A 20 13.96 -10.56 3.32
C ALA A 20 13.66 -9.46 4.36
N VAL A 21 12.42 -9.43 4.86
CA VAL A 21 11.94 -8.43 5.81
C VAL A 21 11.23 -9.09 6.98
N GLN A 22 11.01 -8.33 8.05
CA GLN A 22 10.32 -8.83 9.23
C GLN A 22 8.83 -8.99 8.93
N SER A 23 8.22 -10.02 9.51
CA SER A 23 6.76 -10.13 9.57
C SER A 23 6.20 -9.00 10.45
N GLY A 24 5.05 -8.46 10.06
CA GLY A 24 4.35 -7.42 10.81
C GLY A 24 2.96 -7.20 10.25
N THR A 25 2.41 -6.00 10.47
CA THR A 25 0.97 -5.73 10.25
C THR A 25 0.66 -4.83 9.05
N ILE A 26 1.68 -4.44 8.28
CA ILE A 26 1.53 -3.59 7.11
C ILE A 26 1.26 -4.47 5.88
N GLY A 27 0.05 -4.38 5.32
CA GLY A 27 -0.27 -4.96 4.02
C GLY A 27 0.09 -3.99 2.90
N ILE A 28 0.79 -4.43 1.87
CA ILE A 28 1.26 -3.57 0.78
C ILE A 28 0.64 -4.02 -0.53
N ILE A 29 0.16 -3.06 -1.32
CA ILE A 29 -0.29 -3.26 -2.70
C ILE A 29 0.66 -2.45 -3.59
N GLY A 30 1.36 -3.13 -4.50
CA GLY A 30 2.42 -2.53 -5.30
C GLY A 30 2.16 -2.60 -6.81
N ALA A 31 1.91 -1.46 -7.44
CA ALA A 31 2.00 -1.32 -8.90
C ALA A 31 3.36 -0.72 -9.33
N SER A 32 4.38 -0.89 -8.48
CA SER A 32 5.77 -0.48 -8.69
C SER A 32 6.69 -1.46 -7.98
N GLY A 33 7.51 -2.21 -8.73
CA GLY A 33 8.40 -3.23 -8.16
C GLY A 33 9.40 -2.62 -7.17
N THR A 34 10.27 -1.73 -7.65
CA THR A 34 11.27 -1.05 -6.80
C THR A 34 10.64 -0.18 -5.72
N GLY A 35 9.48 0.43 -5.99
CA GLY A 35 8.70 1.12 -4.97
C GLY A 35 8.32 0.19 -3.81
N THR A 36 7.86 -1.03 -4.14
CA THR A 36 7.52 -2.06 -3.15
C THR A 36 8.76 -2.52 -2.37
N GLN A 37 9.89 -2.73 -3.05
CA GLN A 37 11.15 -3.09 -2.38
C GLN A 37 11.63 -2.00 -1.41
N GLU A 38 11.47 -0.73 -1.78
CA GLU A 38 11.86 0.39 -0.92
C GLU A 38 10.98 0.47 0.32
N VAL A 39 9.65 0.44 0.18
CA VAL A 39 8.76 0.56 1.35
C VAL A 39 8.89 -0.62 2.31
N THR A 40 9.12 -1.83 1.80
CA THR A 40 9.36 -3.02 2.64
C THR A 40 10.69 -2.90 3.39
N SER A 41 11.74 -2.41 2.72
CA SER A 41 13.04 -2.14 3.34
C SER A 41 12.95 -1.05 4.42
N LEU A 42 12.19 0.02 4.17
CA LEU A 42 11.96 1.09 5.15
C LEU A 42 11.17 0.60 6.36
N ALA A 43 10.10 -0.16 6.15
CA ALA A 43 9.32 -0.76 7.23
C ALA A 43 10.21 -1.62 8.14
N HIS A 44 11.02 -2.50 7.55
CA HIS A 44 11.98 -3.31 8.29
C HIS A 44 13.02 -2.47 9.03
N ARG A 45 13.62 -1.48 8.35
CA ARG A 45 14.63 -0.59 8.93
C ARG A 45 14.11 0.19 10.13
N TRP A 46 12.83 0.54 10.14
CA TRP A 46 12.19 1.24 11.25
C TRP A 46 11.63 0.31 12.34
N GLY A 47 12.00 -0.97 12.33
CA GLY A 47 11.60 -1.94 13.35
C GLY A 47 10.16 -2.41 13.24
N SER A 48 9.51 -2.18 12.09
CA SER A 48 8.20 -2.73 11.75
C SER A 48 8.36 -3.91 10.78
N GLY A 49 7.25 -4.40 10.25
CA GLY A 49 7.21 -5.52 9.31
C GLY A 49 5.94 -5.51 8.48
N ILE A 50 5.88 -6.44 7.53
CA ILE A 50 4.76 -6.56 6.61
C ILE A 50 3.98 -7.85 6.86
N SER A 51 2.68 -7.82 6.60
CA SER A 51 1.89 -9.05 6.48
C SER A 51 2.16 -9.67 5.11
N HIS A 52 1.89 -8.88 4.06
CA HIS A 52 2.08 -9.22 2.66
C HIS A 52 2.48 -7.99 1.84
N ALA A 53 3.15 -8.21 0.71
CA ALA A 53 3.33 -7.26 -0.37
C ALA A 53 2.83 -7.87 -1.68
N ILE A 54 1.65 -7.44 -2.13
CA ILE A 54 0.97 -7.97 -3.31
C ILE A 54 1.30 -7.08 -4.50
N GLY A 55 2.11 -7.59 -5.42
CA GLY A 55 2.37 -6.94 -6.70
C GLY A 55 1.18 -7.08 -7.64
N VAL A 56 0.67 -5.97 -8.15
CA VAL A 56 -0.52 -5.96 -9.02
C VAL A 56 -0.19 -5.81 -10.51
N GLY A 57 1.06 -5.46 -10.83
CA GLY A 57 1.53 -5.21 -12.20
C GLY A 57 1.56 -3.71 -12.53
N GLY A 58 2.57 -3.27 -13.27
CA GLY A 58 2.87 -1.84 -13.46
C GLY A 58 1.81 -1.02 -14.19
N ARG A 59 0.88 -1.68 -14.89
CA ARG A 59 -0.21 -1.04 -15.67
C ARG A 59 -1.59 -1.21 -15.04
N ASP A 60 -1.70 -1.91 -13.91
CA ASP A 60 -3.00 -2.27 -13.32
C ASP A 60 -3.86 -1.03 -13.06
N LEU A 61 -3.24 0.06 -12.59
CA LEU A 61 -3.93 1.31 -12.27
C LEU A 61 -4.14 2.27 -13.46
N SER A 62 -3.93 1.82 -14.69
CA SER A 62 -4.28 2.58 -15.89
C SER A 62 -5.78 2.48 -16.20
N ASP A 63 -6.34 3.50 -16.85
CA ASP A 63 -7.76 3.52 -17.24
C ASP A 63 -8.15 2.41 -18.21
N ASP A 64 -7.19 1.88 -18.97
CA ASP A 64 -7.42 0.75 -19.89
C ASP A 64 -7.59 -0.59 -19.14
N ILE A 65 -7.02 -0.71 -17.92
CA ILE A 65 -7.07 -1.94 -17.12
C ILE A 65 -8.08 -1.82 -15.98
N GLY A 66 -8.21 -0.65 -15.35
CA GLY A 66 -9.24 -0.38 -14.35
C GLY A 66 -8.94 -0.90 -12.94
N GLY A 67 -7.69 -1.22 -12.62
CA GLY A 67 -7.28 -1.55 -11.26
C GLY A 67 -7.76 -2.92 -10.75
N ILE A 68 -8.04 -3.87 -11.63
CA ILE A 68 -8.67 -5.17 -11.29
C ILE A 68 -7.87 -5.91 -10.21
N SER A 69 -6.55 -6.02 -10.37
CA SER A 69 -5.72 -6.71 -9.37
C SER A 69 -5.62 -5.89 -8.07
N THR A 70 -5.62 -4.56 -8.16
CA THR A 70 -5.65 -3.67 -6.99
C THR A 70 -6.91 -3.89 -6.15
N MET A 71 -8.09 -3.96 -6.77
CA MET A 71 -9.34 -4.21 -6.04
C MET A 71 -9.33 -5.55 -5.30
N GLN A 72 -8.85 -6.61 -5.98
CA GLN A 72 -8.71 -7.94 -5.37
C GLN A 72 -7.71 -7.93 -4.21
N ALA A 73 -6.59 -7.20 -4.36
CA ALA A 73 -5.59 -7.07 -3.31
C ALA A 73 -6.13 -6.29 -2.11
N ILE A 74 -6.93 -5.23 -2.34
CA ILE A 74 -7.63 -4.52 -1.26
C ILE A 74 -8.55 -5.49 -0.51
N ASP A 75 -9.40 -6.26 -1.22
CA ASP A 75 -10.31 -7.21 -0.59
C ASP A 75 -9.60 -8.29 0.23
N ALA A 76 -8.46 -8.78 -0.26
CA ALA A 76 -7.66 -9.78 0.43
C ALA A 76 -7.06 -9.21 1.73
N LEU A 77 -6.45 -8.02 1.66
CA LEU A 77 -5.82 -7.38 2.81
C LEU A 77 -6.83 -6.84 3.83
N ASP A 78 -8.00 -6.39 3.39
CA ASP A 78 -9.10 -5.94 4.26
C ASP A 78 -9.64 -7.12 5.10
N LYS A 79 -9.62 -8.35 4.56
CA LYS A 79 -10.05 -9.57 5.27
C LYS A 79 -8.93 -10.26 6.07
N ASP A 80 -7.66 -9.98 5.78
CA ASP A 80 -6.53 -10.64 6.44
C ASP A 80 -6.35 -10.17 7.89
N HIS A 81 -6.47 -11.06 8.87
CA HIS A 81 -6.35 -10.73 10.29
C HIS A 81 -4.94 -10.24 10.70
N ASN A 82 -3.91 -10.56 9.92
CA ASN A 82 -2.55 -10.10 10.20
C ASN A 82 -2.29 -8.67 9.69
N THR A 83 -3.14 -8.16 8.81
CA THR A 83 -3.03 -6.81 8.26
C THR A 83 -3.83 -5.82 9.11
N ALA A 84 -3.16 -4.82 9.68
CA ALA A 84 -3.77 -3.72 10.43
C ALA A 84 -3.91 -2.43 9.59
N VAL A 85 -2.98 -2.18 8.66
CA VAL A 85 -2.96 -1.02 7.78
C VAL A 85 -2.56 -1.43 6.37
N ILE A 86 -3.17 -0.81 5.35
CA ILE A 86 -2.87 -1.07 3.94
C ILE A 86 -2.09 0.11 3.36
N LEU A 87 -1.01 -0.16 2.63
CA LEU A 87 -0.27 0.81 1.84
C LEU A 87 -0.41 0.46 0.35
N LEU A 88 -1.05 1.35 -0.43
CA LEU A 88 -1.07 1.28 -1.89
C LEU A 88 0.04 2.19 -2.45
N ILE A 89 1.01 1.61 -3.16
CA ILE A 89 2.08 2.35 -3.83
C ILE A 89 2.06 2.14 -5.35
N SER A 90 2.07 3.23 -6.09
CA SER A 90 2.09 3.20 -7.55
C SER A 90 2.65 4.48 -8.18
N LYS A 91 2.85 4.44 -9.50
CA LYS A 91 2.87 5.64 -10.33
C LYS A 91 1.48 6.31 -10.34
N PRO A 92 1.32 7.53 -10.87
CA PRO A 92 0.02 8.18 -10.91
C PRO A 92 -1.01 7.30 -11.65
N PRO A 93 -2.16 6.98 -11.03
CA PRO A 93 -3.22 6.20 -11.66
C PRO A 93 -3.93 7.00 -12.75
N GLY A 94 -4.63 6.31 -13.66
CA GLY A 94 -5.60 6.94 -14.54
C GLY A 94 -6.76 7.54 -13.74
N LEU A 95 -7.36 8.62 -14.23
CA LEU A 95 -8.36 9.39 -13.46
C LEU A 95 -9.63 8.58 -13.20
N LYS A 96 -10.07 7.77 -14.16
CA LYS A 96 -11.26 6.92 -13.99
C LYS A 96 -10.97 5.82 -12.99
N THR A 97 -9.81 5.20 -13.10
CA THR A 97 -9.36 4.12 -12.20
C THR A 97 -9.17 4.64 -10.79
N LEU A 98 -8.60 5.83 -10.62
CA LEU A 98 -8.46 6.45 -9.32
C LEU A 98 -9.81 6.66 -8.62
N ALA A 99 -10.82 7.12 -9.34
CA ALA A 99 -12.16 7.29 -8.77
C ALA A 99 -12.72 5.95 -8.24
N LEU A 100 -12.56 4.87 -9.01
CA LEU A 100 -12.96 3.53 -8.60
C LEU A 100 -12.17 3.04 -7.37
N VAL A 101 -10.86 3.22 -7.37
CA VAL A 101 -9.97 2.82 -6.27
C VAL A 101 -10.33 3.61 -5.01
N ASN A 102 -10.55 4.92 -5.11
CA ASN A 102 -10.96 5.75 -3.97
C ASN A 102 -12.31 5.33 -3.41
N GLN A 103 -13.28 4.98 -4.27
CA GLN A 103 -14.56 4.44 -3.84
C GLN A 103 -14.39 3.12 -3.08
N ARG A 104 -13.54 2.21 -3.56
CA ARG A 104 -13.26 0.96 -2.85
C ARG A 104 -12.54 1.20 -1.54
N ILE A 105 -11.54 2.09 -1.51
CA ILE A 105 -10.81 2.47 -0.29
C ILE A 105 -11.79 3.01 0.75
N ALA A 106 -12.71 3.89 0.37
CA ALA A 106 -13.72 4.45 1.28
C ALA A 106 -14.63 3.39 1.93
N ALA A 107 -14.75 2.21 1.32
CA ALA A 107 -15.50 1.08 1.86
C ALA A 107 -14.65 0.08 2.67
N CYS A 108 -13.33 0.30 2.80
CA CYS A 108 -12.47 -0.55 3.61
C CYS A 108 -12.76 -0.39 5.10
N SER A 109 -12.66 -1.51 5.82
CA SER A 109 -12.71 -1.49 7.28
C SER A 109 -11.39 -1.04 7.92
N LYS A 110 -10.29 -1.16 7.17
CA LYS A 110 -8.93 -0.82 7.62
C LYS A 110 -8.44 0.50 7.01
N PRO A 111 -7.57 1.24 7.73
CA PRO A 111 -6.93 2.43 7.17
C PRO A 111 -6.10 2.07 5.93
N VAL A 112 -6.18 2.92 4.90
CA VAL A 112 -5.44 2.76 3.65
C VAL A 112 -4.62 4.01 3.35
N ILE A 113 -3.31 3.87 3.24
CA ILE A 113 -2.37 4.93 2.87
C ILE A 113 -2.07 4.80 1.38
N THR A 114 -2.11 5.89 0.64
CA THR A 114 -1.82 5.90 -0.80
C THR A 114 -0.55 6.70 -1.09
N CYS A 115 0.41 6.09 -1.76
CA CYS A 115 1.61 6.74 -2.27
C CYS A 115 1.60 6.70 -3.80
N PHE A 116 1.23 7.83 -4.41
CA PHE A 116 1.30 8.01 -5.86
C PHE A 116 2.55 8.81 -6.20
N LEU A 117 3.57 8.10 -6.69
CA LEU A 117 4.90 8.67 -6.95
C LEU A 117 4.83 9.75 -8.03
N GLY A 118 5.46 10.90 -7.78
CA GLY A 118 5.56 12.00 -8.77
C GLY A 118 4.34 12.91 -8.84
N VAL A 119 3.37 12.73 -7.94
CA VAL A 119 2.16 13.55 -7.83
C VAL A 119 2.40 14.74 -6.91
N LYS A 120 1.85 15.91 -7.25
CA LYS A 120 1.76 17.05 -6.31
C LYS A 120 0.51 16.90 -5.43
N LYS A 121 0.62 17.25 -4.14
CA LYS A 121 -0.46 17.07 -3.13
C LYS A 121 -1.83 17.63 -3.56
N ASP A 122 -1.84 18.65 -4.40
CA ASP A 122 -3.07 19.37 -4.80
C ASP A 122 -3.83 18.71 -5.97
N CYS A 123 -3.30 17.63 -6.55
CA CYS A 123 -3.85 17.04 -7.78
C CYS A 123 -5.00 16.05 -7.56
N PHE A 124 -5.29 15.62 -6.32
CA PHE A 124 -6.30 14.58 -6.07
C PHE A 124 -7.17 14.87 -4.85
N GLN A 125 -8.49 14.65 -5.01
CA GLN A 125 -9.41 14.48 -3.88
C GLN A 125 -9.21 13.07 -3.31
N ILE A 126 -8.80 13.01 -2.04
CA ILE A 126 -8.41 11.77 -1.37
C ILE A 126 -9.39 11.55 -0.21
N PRO A 127 -9.99 10.35 -0.06
CA PRO A 127 -10.94 10.09 1.00
C PRO A 127 -10.29 10.21 2.39
N THR A 128 -11.07 10.61 3.40
CA THR A 128 -10.63 11.00 4.75
C THR A 128 -9.75 9.97 5.47
N ILE A 129 -9.87 8.68 5.13
CA ILE A 129 -9.09 7.57 5.71
C ILE A 129 -7.75 7.31 5.00
N SER A 130 -7.34 8.20 4.11
CA SER A 130 -6.12 8.06 3.32
C SER A 130 -5.28 9.33 3.31
N GLN A 131 -3.96 9.14 3.31
CA GLN A 131 -3.00 10.24 3.22
C GLN A 131 -2.12 10.07 1.99
N PRO A 132 -1.98 11.11 1.14
CA PRO A 132 -1.03 11.10 0.04
C PRO A 132 0.40 11.22 0.55
N LEU A 133 1.23 10.23 0.25
CA LEU A 133 2.66 10.40 0.28
C LEU A 133 3.18 10.67 -1.15
N ILE A 134 3.83 11.81 -1.34
CA ILE A 134 4.33 12.26 -2.65
C ILE A 134 5.76 11.77 -2.95
N THR A 135 6.53 11.45 -1.90
CA THR A 135 7.90 10.92 -2.00
C THR A 135 8.19 9.99 -0.83
N LEU A 136 9.11 9.03 -1.01
CA LEU A 136 9.62 8.16 0.07
C LEU A 136 10.80 8.78 0.84
N THR A 137 11.14 10.04 0.56
CA THR A 137 12.44 10.63 0.92
C THR A 137 12.52 11.28 2.30
N LYS A 138 11.38 11.47 2.99
CA LYS A 138 11.36 12.06 4.33
C LYS A 138 10.45 11.25 5.26
N PRO A 139 10.91 10.87 6.46
CA PRO A 139 10.00 10.36 7.48
C PRO A 139 8.93 11.42 7.79
N PRO A 140 7.70 11.03 8.14
CA PRO A 140 6.69 11.99 8.55
C PRO A 140 7.23 12.81 9.74
N GLN A 141 7.16 14.14 9.63
CA GLN A 141 7.76 15.08 10.61
C GLN A 141 7.07 15.03 11.98
N GLN A 142 5.89 14.44 12.06
CA GLN A 142 5.20 14.06 13.29
C GLN A 142 4.62 12.65 13.11
N PRO A 143 4.51 11.86 14.21
CA PRO A 143 3.66 10.68 14.21
C PRO A 143 2.28 11.10 13.71
N LEU A 144 1.81 10.45 12.67
CA LEU A 144 0.49 10.73 12.14
C LEU A 144 -0.51 10.33 13.23
N ASP A 145 -1.25 11.33 13.73
CA ASP A 145 -2.26 11.13 14.76
C ASP A 145 -3.52 10.58 14.10
N TRP A 146 -3.49 9.28 13.83
CA TRP A 146 -4.64 8.56 13.30
C TRP A 146 -5.53 8.14 14.47
N PRO A 147 -6.83 8.47 14.47
CA PRO A 147 -7.74 7.97 15.50
C PRO A 147 -7.70 6.43 15.51
N GLY A 148 -7.26 5.83 16.63
CA GLY A 148 -7.20 4.38 16.85
C GLY A 148 -5.88 3.67 16.51
N VAL A 149 -4.91 4.30 15.82
CA VAL A 149 -3.63 3.62 15.47
C VAL A 149 -2.66 3.55 16.65
N SER A 150 -2.72 4.53 17.56
CA SER A 150 -1.94 4.52 18.80
C SER A 150 -2.34 3.37 19.74
N GLU A 151 -3.55 2.81 19.58
CA GLU A 151 -4.00 1.58 20.25
C GLU A 151 -3.59 0.32 19.48
N LEU A 152 -3.68 0.31 18.14
CA LEU A 152 -3.24 -0.81 17.28
C LEU A 152 -1.73 -1.07 17.31
N MET A 153 -0.91 -0.03 17.50
CA MET A 153 0.56 -0.13 17.56
C MET A 153 1.07 -0.52 18.96
N ARG A 154 0.21 -0.51 19.99
CA ARG A 154 0.52 -1.09 21.30
C ARG A 154 0.19 -2.58 21.21
N GLY A 155 1.16 -3.39 20.80
CA GLY A 155 1.02 -4.85 20.85
C GLY A 155 0.58 -5.35 22.23
N PRO A 156 0.04 -6.60 22.32
CA PRO A 156 -0.38 -7.16 23.61
C PRO A 156 0.81 -7.17 24.58
N ARG A 157 0.56 -6.71 25.81
CA ARG A 157 1.54 -6.71 26.91
C ARG A 157 1.81 -8.12 27.42
#